data_AF-A0A7C1BCM1-F1
#
_entry.id   AF-A0A7C1BCM1-F1
#
_cell.length_a   1.000
_cell.length_b   1.000
_cell.length_c   1.000
_cell.angle_alpha   90.00
_cell.angle_beta   90.00
_cell.angle_gamma   90.00
#
_symmetry.space_group_name_H-M   'P 1'
#
loop_
_entity.id
_entity.type
_entity.pdbx_description
1 polymer ?
#
loop_
_entity_poly.entity_id
_entity_poly.type
_entity_poly.pdbx_seq_one_letter_code
_entity_poly.pdbx_strand_id
1 'polypeptide(L)'
;MRKVLLFLSIVALTVGILGNCLALQRYQSLVKPLPESTVLPASNDQTSRSAGSESGVLVALDSRGDYIRDLTCKTIISQSAEAALKIVPNWLKMDLYDMFTRMSSDDQEDYGQLLLSISDPRLIDEVAFTIAHSSRAVLSATDPEVYLVNAQLLYRVDPDISYADIVDYGEPGVDADYYSTIIYTTVASGATVQYELPADIYYWYVVHPK
;
A
#
# COMPACT_ATOMS: atom_id res chain seq x y z
N MET A 1 33.97 16.98 -26.81
CA MET A 1 33.80 16.16 -28.05
C MET A 1 33.62 14.70 -27.63
N ARG A 2 32.74 13.95 -28.35
CA ARG A 2 32.03 12.70 -27.97
C ARG A 2 30.84 12.98 -27.04
N LYS A 3 29.61 13.24 -27.51
CA LYS A 3 28.73 12.64 -28.55
C LYS A 3 28.28 11.20 -28.22
N VAL A 4 26.96 11.09 -28.00
CA VAL A 4 26.04 9.99 -28.37
C VAL A 4 25.93 8.81 -27.41
N LEU A 5 24.91 8.80 -26.54
CA LEU A 5 23.88 7.75 -26.40
C LEU A 5 22.92 8.11 -25.25
N LEU A 6 21.67 8.46 -25.55
CA LEU A 6 20.45 8.27 -24.71
C LEU A 6 19.25 8.95 -25.41
N PHE A 7 19.08 8.62 -26.69
CA PHE A 7 17.85 8.88 -27.44
C PHE A 7 17.09 7.54 -27.49
N LEU A 8 16.41 7.15 -26.41
CA LEU A 8 15.52 5.98 -26.46
C LEU A 8 14.35 5.93 -25.46
N SER A 9 13.97 7.03 -24.80
CA SER A 9 12.76 7.05 -23.96
C SER A 9 11.69 8.08 -24.34
N ILE A 10 11.83 8.80 -25.47
CA ILE A 10 10.88 9.85 -25.89
C ILE A 10 9.89 9.36 -26.96
N VAL A 11 9.47 8.09 -26.92
CA VAL A 11 8.41 7.57 -27.83
C VAL A 11 7.19 6.98 -27.09
N ALA A 12 7.23 6.88 -25.76
CA ALA A 12 6.11 6.31 -25.01
C ALA A 12 5.04 7.33 -24.52
N LEU A 13 5.12 8.61 -24.94
CA LEU A 13 4.23 9.66 -24.42
C LEU A 13 3.05 10.05 -25.34
N THR A 14 2.80 9.31 -26.43
CA THR A 14 1.67 9.61 -27.34
C THR A 14 0.69 8.45 -27.55
N VAL A 15 0.88 7.29 -26.91
CA VAL A 15 -0.04 6.13 -27.02
C VAL A 15 -0.98 5.98 -25.81
N GLY A 16 -0.71 6.68 -24.69
CA GLY A 16 -1.44 6.53 -23.43
C GLY A 16 -2.86 7.12 -23.38
N ILE A 17 -3.28 7.92 -24.36
CA ILE A 17 -4.59 8.61 -24.32
C ILE A 17 -5.68 7.84 -25.09
N LEU A 18 -5.33 6.86 -25.94
CA LEU A 18 -6.32 6.01 -26.62
C LEU A 18 -6.58 4.65 -25.94
N GLY A 19 -5.68 4.18 -25.08
CA GLY A 19 -5.80 2.88 -24.40
C GLY A 19 -6.87 2.83 -23.30
N ASN A 20 -7.14 3.95 -22.63
CA ASN A 20 -8.09 4.01 -21.52
C ASN A 20 -9.57 4.05 -21.96
N CYS A 21 -9.86 4.30 -23.23
CA CYS A 21 -11.24 4.33 -23.73
C CYS A 21 -11.74 2.92 -24.13
N LEU A 22 -10.85 2.05 -24.62
CA LEU A 22 -11.20 0.68 -25.04
C LEU A 22 -11.38 -0.31 -23.87
N ALA A 23 -10.77 -0.04 -22.70
CA ALA A 23 -10.93 -0.86 -21.51
C ALA A 23 -12.34 -0.74 -20.88
N LEU A 24 -12.95 0.45 -20.94
CA LEU A 24 -14.30 0.69 -20.41
C LEU A 24 -15.41 0.11 -21.31
N GLN A 25 -15.21 0.12 -22.63
CA GLN A 25 -16.20 -0.41 -23.58
C GLN A 25 -16.28 -1.96 -23.57
N ARG A 26 -15.21 -2.65 -23.16
CA ARG A 26 -15.19 -4.12 -23.08
C ARG A 26 -15.83 -4.67 -21.81
N TYR A 27 -15.97 -3.85 -20.76
CA TYR A 27 -16.64 -4.24 -19.51
C TYR A 27 -18.18 -4.26 -19.68
N GLN A 28 -18.74 -3.35 -20.48
CA GLN A 28 -20.19 -3.24 -20.66
C GLN A 28 -20.80 -4.33 -21.57
N SER A 29 -20.02 -5.00 -22.42
CA SER A 29 -20.53 -6.03 -23.34
C SER A 29 -20.59 -7.45 -22.75
N LEU A 30 -20.15 -7.63 -21.50
CA LEU A 30 -20.23 -8.91 -20.77
C LEU A 30 -21.45 -9.01 -19.84
N VAL A 31 -22.29 -7.97 -19.75
CA VAL A 31 -23.50 -7.99 -18.91
C VAL A 31 -24.67 -8.55 -19.71
N LYS A 32 -24.93 -9.85 -19.53
CA LYS A 32 -26.13 -10.52 -20.05
C LYS A 32 -27.28 -10.34 -19.04
N PRO A 33 -28.52 -10.00 -19.47
CA PRO A 33 -29.63 -9.86 -18.54
C PRO A 33 -30.02 -11.22 -17.93
N LEU A 34 -30.24 -11.24 -16.62
CA LEU A 34 -30.69 -12.42 -15.87
C LEU A 34 -32.14 -12.81 -16.26
N PRO A 35 -32.45 -14.11 -16.36
CA PRO A 35 -33.81 -14.56 -16.68
C PRO A 35 -34.78 -14.38 -15.49
N GLU A 36 -36.04 -14.20 -15.86
CA GLU A 36 -37.22 -13.98 -15.02
C GLU A 36 -37.47 -15.15 -14.04
N SER A 37 -37.86 -14.82 -12.81
CA SER A 37 -37.88 -15.76 -11.67
C SER A 37 -38.88 -16.90 -11.85
N THR A 38 -38.37 -18.13 -11.82
CA THR A 38 -39.21 -19.33 -11.71
C THR A 38 -39.40 -19.64 -10.22
N VAL A 39 -40.65 -19.64 -9.75
CA VAL A 39 -41.00 -20.04 -8.38
C VAL A 39 -40.79 -21.55 -8.23
N LEU A 40 -39.85 -21.96 -7.38
CA LEU A 40 -39.58 -23.34 -6.98
C LEU A 40 -40.03 -23.56 -5.51
N PRO A 41 -40.50 -24.76 -5.13
CA PRO A 41 -41.11 -24.99 -3.82
C PRO A 41 -40.07 -24.97 -2.70
N ALA A 42 -40.51 -24.55 -1.52
CA ALA A 42 -39.69 -24.33 -0.33
C ALA A 42 -38.74 -25.51 -0.04
N SER A 43 -37.44 -25.22 -0.07
CA SER A 43 -36.39 -26.06 0.52
C SER A 43 -35.56 -25.17 1.44
N ASN A 44 -35.31 -25.68 2.64
CA ASN A 44 -34.56 -25.00 3.69
C ASN A 44 -33.14 -24.73 3.20
N ASP A 45 -32.84 -23.50 2.81
CA ASP A 45 -31.46 -23.04 2.86
C ASP A 45 -31.39 -21.53 3.06
N GLN A 46 -30.54 -21.12 4.00
CA GLN A 46 -30.64 -19.88 4.74
C GLN A 46 -30.17 -18.67 3.90
N THR A 47 -31.11 -17.77 3.62
CA THR A 47 -30.86 -16.41 3.14
C THR A 47 -30.11 -15.57 4.18
N SER A 48 -28.87 -15.17 3.89
CA SER A 48 -28.15 -14.15 4.65
C SER A 48 -28.63 -12.75 4.24
N ARG A 49 -29.24 -12.01 5.17
CA ARG A 49 -29.48 -10.56 5.04
C ARG A 49 -28.50 -9.81 5.93
N SER A 50 -27.77 -8.87 5.34
CA SER A 50 -26.86 -7.95 6.03
C SER A 50 -27.63 -6.87 6.78
N ALA A 51 -27.25 -6.61 8.02
CA ALA A 51 -27.53 -5.36 8.73
C ALA A 51 -26.25 -4.89 9.42
N GLY A 52 -25.75 -3.73 8.98
CA GLY A 52 -25.05 -2.70 9.74
C GLY A 52 -23.92 -3.07 10.70
N SER A 53 -22.73 -2.53 10.39
CA SER A 53 -21.71 -2.06 11.33
C SER A 53 -20.92 -3.11 12.14
N GLU A 54 -19.66 -3.25 11.73
CA GLU A 54 -18.47 -3.67 12.50
C GLU A 54 -18.37 -5.15 12.91
N SER A 55 -17.34 -5.82 12.38
CA SER A 55 -16.98 -7.22 12.60
C SER A 55 -18.02 -8.25 12.18
N GLY A 56 -17.95 -8.68 10.91
CA GLY A 56 -18.72 -9.83 10.43
C GLY A 56 -18.33 -11.09 11.19
N VAL A 57 -19.27 -11.64 11.96
CA VAL A 57 -19.13 -12.93 12.65
C VAL A 57 -19.37 -14.05 11.63
N LEU A 58 -18.38 -14.95 11.46
CA LEU A 58 -18.55 -16.18 10.68
C LEU A 58 -19.12 -17.26 11.60
N VAL A 59 -20.32 -17.77 11.27
CA VAL A 59 -20.98 -18.85 12.00
C VAL A 59 -20.88 -20.12 11.16
N ALA A 60 -20.22 -21.15 11.69
CA ALA A 60 -20.28 -22.51 11.14
C ALA A 60 -21.35 -23.30 11.88
N LEU A 61 -22.35 -23.81 11.15
CA LEU A 61 -23.40 -24.68 11.69
C LEU A 61 -23.00 -26.14 11.46
N ASP A 62 -23.04 -26.96 12.51
CA ASP A 62 -23.02 -28.41 12.32
C ASP A 62 -24.40 -28.90 11.85
N SER A 63 -24.46 -30.13 11.34
CA SER A 63 -25.71 -30.73 10.82
C SER A 63 -26.74 -31.09 11.90
N ARG A 64 -26.49 -30.74 13.16
CA ARG A 64 -27.34 -31.01 14.34
C ARG A 64 -27.85 -29.74 15.02
N GLY A 65 -27.44 -28.57 14.54
CA GLY A 65 -27.89 -27.27 15.06
C GLY A 65 -27.26 -26.90 16.39
N ASP A 66 -26.14 -27.53 16.77
CA ASP A 66 -25.41 -27.19 17.99
C ASP A 66 -24.30 -26.19 17.68
N TYR A 67 -24.20 -25.14 18.49
CA TYR A 67 -23.29 -24.02 18.26
C TYR A 67 -21.83 -24.46 18.40
N ILE A 68 -21.05 -24.36 17.31
CA ILE A 68 -19.59 -24.41 17.41
C ILE A 68 -19.09 -22.98 17.60
N ARG A 69 -18.41 -22.82 18.74
CA ARG A 69 -17.69 -21.64 19.27
C ARG A 69 -17.50 -20.49 18.29
N ASP A 70 -17.74 -19.29 18.82
CA ASP A 70 -17.29 -17.99 18.32
C ASP A 70 -15.93 -18.11 17.61
N LEU A 71 -15.96 -18.32 16.30
CA LEU A 71 -14.80 -18.17 15.43
C LEU A 71 -14.73 -16.68 15.14
N THR A 72 -14.46 -15.90 16.18
CA THR A 72 -13.98 -14.55 15.98
C THR A 72 -12.72 -14.72 15.13
N CYS A 73 -12.79 -14.36 13.85
CA CYS A 73 -11.62 -14.34 12.98
C CYS A 73 -10.77 -13.14 13.40
N LYS A 74 -10.27 -13.17 14.63
CA LYS A 74 -9.16 -12.34 15.04
C LYS A 74 -7.99 -12.93 14.28
N THR A 75 -7.64 -12.31 13.17
CA THR A 75 -6.36 -12.55 12.54
C THR A 75 -5.33 -12.12 13.57
N ILE A 76 -4.78 -13.10 14.30
CA ILE A 76 -3.77 -12.85 15.32
C ILE A 76 -2.50 -12.52 14.55
N ILE A 77 -2.27 -11.23 14.32
CA ILE A 77 -0.95 -10.74 13.94
C ILE A 77 -0.02 -10.82 15.17
N SER A 78 1.28 -10.89 14.94
CA SER A 78 2.27 -10.95 16.01
C SER A 78 2.24 -9.69 16.90
N GLN A 79 2.83 -9.80 18.10
CA GLN A 79 2.89 -8.67 19.03
C GLN A 79 3.69 -7.50 18.45
N SER A 80 4.82 -7.79 17.81
CA SER A 80 5.65 -6.76 17.18
C SER A 80 4.94 -6.11 15.99
N ALA A 81 4.19 -6.88 15.18
CA ALA A 81 3.36 -6.32 14.11
C ALA A 81 2.26 -5.39 14.66
N GLU A 82 1.57 -5.77 15.74
CA GLU A 82 0.55 -4.92 16.37
C GLU A 82 1.16 -3.63 16.95
N ALA A 83 2.34 -3.72 17.57
CA ALA A 83 3.04 -2.56 18.09
C ALA A 83 3.53 -1.63 16.96
N ALA A 84 4.04 -2.18 15.85
CA ALA A 84 4.46 -1.41 14.70
C ALA A 84 3.29 -0.62 14.08
N LEU A 85 2.09 -1.21 13.99
CA LEU A 85 0.89 -0.50 13.49
C LEU A 85 0.49 0.72 14.33
N LYS A 86 0.97 0.84 15.57
CA LYS A 86 0.67 1.99 16.44
C LYS A 86 1.51 3.21 16.11
N ILE A 87 2.72 3.03 15.56
CA ILE A 87 3.67 4.10 15.24
C ILE A 87 3.61 4.56 13.78
N VAL A 88 3.01 3.78 12.89
CA VAL A 88 2.87 4.10 11.46
C VAL A 88 1.75 5.14 11.24
N PRO A 89 1.84 6.04 10.23
CA PRO A 89 0.76 6.98 9.90
C PRO A 89 -0.56 6.29 9.53
N ASN A 90 -1.69 6.90 9.89
CA ASN A 90 -3.04 6.36 9.71
C ASN A 90 -3.37 6.01 8.26
N TRP A 91 -2.89 6.81 7.30
CA TRP A 91 -3.13 6.58 5.88
C TRP A 91 -2.49 5.29 5.36
N LEU A 92 -1.50 4.74 6.08
CA LEU A 92 -0.75 3.53 5.72
C LEU A 92 -1.12 2.29 6.57
N LYS A 93 -1.72 2.50 7.75
CA LYS A 93 -2.01 1.41 8.70
C LYS A 93 -2.80 0.25 8.10
N MET A 94 -3.82 0.54 7.28
CA MET A 94 -4.68 -0.51 6.73
C MET A 94 -3.93 -1.38 5.71
N ASP A 95 -3.12 -0.78 4.86
CA ASP A 95 -2.35 -1.51 3.84
C ASP A 95 -1.27 -2.37 4.50
N LEU A 96 -0.58 -1.83 5.51
CA LEU A 96 0.40 -2.59 6.29
C LEU A 96 -0.26 -3.73 7.07
N TYR A 97 -1.42 -3.49 7.69
CA TYR A 97 -2.18 -4.52 8.40
C TYR A 97 -2.59 -5.65 7.46
N ASP A 98 -3.20 -5.32 6.32
CA ASP A 98 -3.59 -6.30 5.29
C ASP A 98 -2.37 -7.11 4.83
N MET A 99 -1.22 -6.47 4.64
CA MET A 99 0.02 -7.18 4.35
C MET A 99 0.42 -8.15 5.48
N PHE A 100 0.49 -7.71 6.74
CA PHE A 100 0.83 -8.59 7.87
C PHE A 100 -0.09 -9.79 7.99
N THR A 101 -1.41 -9.62 7.80
CA THR A 101 -2.36 -10.75 7.87
C THR A 101 -2.10 -11.84 6.84
N ARG A 102 -1.41 -11.51 5.75
CA ARG A 102 -1.05 -12.47 4.71
C ARG A 102 0.33 -13.09 4.92
N MET A 103 1.19 -12.52 5.77
CA MET A 103 2.53 -13.04 6.02
C MET A 103 2.53 -14.24 6.98
N SER A 104 3.66 -14.95 7.05
CA SER A 104 3.90 -15.94 8.10
C SER A 104 4.08 -15.26 9.46
N SER A 105 3.95 -16.00 10.56
CA SER A 105 4.17 -15.44 11.91
C SER A 105 5.59 -14.91 12.09
N ASP A 106 6.57 -15.58 11.49
CA ASP A 106 7.98 -15.24 11.62
C ASP A 106 8.26 -13.95 10.84
N ASP A 107 7.77 -13.84 9.60
CA ASP A 107 7.87 -12.60 8.82
C ASP A 107 7.18 -11.42 9.53
N GLN A 108 5.99 -11.64 10.12
CA GLN A 108 5.30 -10.58 10.88
C GLN A 108 6.14 -10.07 12.04
N GLU A 109 6.81 -10.98 12.76
CA GLU A 109 7.67 -10.62 13.87
C GLU A 109 8.91 -9.88 13.39
N ASP A 110 9.58 -10.37 12.34
CA ASP A 110 10.79 -9.76 11.78
C ASP A 110 10.53 -8.35 11.26
N TYR A 111 9.49 -8.17 10.43
CA TYR A 111 9.14 -6.85 9.88
C TYR A 111 8.54 -5.91 10.94
N GLY A 112 7.78 -6.45 11.90
CA GLY A 112 7.30 -5.67 13.04
C GLY A 112 8.45 -5.16 13.91
N GLN A 113 9.41 -6.03 14.23
CA GLN A 113 10.58 -5.68 15.03
C GLN A 113 11.51 -4.72 14.29
N LEU A 114 11.65 -4.86 12.96
CA LEU A 114 12.36 -3.90 12.11
C LEU A 114 11.79 -2.50 12.31
N LEU A 115 10.48 -2.30 12.10
CA LEU A 115 9.84 -0.99 12.24
C LEU A 115 10.01 -0.39 13.65
N LEU A 116 9.91 -1.22 14.68
CA LEU A 116 10.09 -0.79 16.08
C LEU A 116 11.55 -0.45 16.43
N SER A 117 12.52 -0.98 15.66
CA SER A 117 13.95 -0.75 15.88
C SER A 117 14.48 0.52 15.20
N ILE A 118 13.69 1.14 14.32
CA ILE A 118 14.08 2.34 13.58
C ILE A 118 14.33 3.48 14.56
N SER A 119 15.56 4.00 14.57
CA SER A 119 15.97 5.07 15.50
C SER A 119 15.59 6.47 15.01
N ASP A 120 15.51 6.69 13.69
CA ASP A 120 15.05 7.95 13.09
C ASP A 120 13.59 7.79 12.66
N PRO A 121 12.62 8.40 13.38
CA PRO A 121 11.20 8.19 13.12
C PRO A 121 10.75 8.62 11.72
N ARG A 122 11.52 9.48 11.04
CA ARG A 122 11.24 9.95 9.66
C ARG A 122 11.35 8.87 8.60
N LEU A 123 11.88 7.69 8.95
CA LEU A 123 12.05 6.57 8.04
C LEU A 123 10.90 5.54 8.14
N ILE A 124 10.03 5.69 9.15
CA ILE A 124 9.03 4.66 9.48
C ILE A 124 8.02 4.52 8.35
N ASP A 125 7.55 5.63 7.80
CA ASP A 125 6.59 5.69 6.71
C ASP A 125 7.15 5.14 5.41
N GLU A 126 8.39 5.46 5.00
CA GLU A 126 8.96 4.87 3.78
C GLU A 126 9.18 3.36 3.90
N VAL A 127 9.69 2.89 5.05
CA VAL A 127 9.91 1.46 5.28
C VAL A 127 8.56 0.73 5.33
N ALA A 128 7.60 1.24 6.12
CA ALA A 128 6.27 0.66 6.21
C ALA A 128 5.55 0.66 4.86
N PHE A 129 5.71 1.72 4.06
CA PHE A 129 5.11 1.82 2.74
C PHE A 129 5.66 0.75 1.82
N THR A 130 6.98 0.58 1.86
CA THR A 130 7.67 -0.40 1.02
C THR A 130 7.26 -1.82 1.39
N ILE A 131 7.11 -2.12 2.68
CA ILE A 131 6.62 -3.43 3.17
C ILE A 131 5.17 -3.66 2.73
N ALA A 132 4.28 -2.70 2.97
CA ALA A 132 2.86 -2.81 2.66
C ALA A 132 2.58 -3.08 1.17
N HIS A 133 3.42 -2.53 0.29
CA HIS A 133 3.24 -2.60 -1.16
C HIS A 133 4.17 -3.56 -1.89
N SER A 134 5.06 -4.27 -1.17
CA SER A 134 5.88 -5.33 -1.74
C SER A 134 5.11 -6.64 -1.88
N SER A 135 5.49 -7.49 -2.85
CA SER A 135 4.92 -8.84 -2.90
C SER A 135 5.45 -9.70 -1.76
N ARG A 136 4.62 -10.59 -1.21
CA ARG A 136 5.04 -11.56 -0.18
C ARG A 136 6.25 -12.40 -0.59
N ALA A 137 6.31 -12.82 -1.85
CA ALA A 137 7.42 -13.61 -2.35
C ALA A 137 8.75 -12.84 -2.30
N VAL A 138 8.72 -11.52 -2.52
CA VAL A 138 9.90 -10.66 -2.39
C VAL A 138 10.25 -10.48 -0.91
N LEU A 139 9.27 -10.20 -0.06
CA LEU A 139 9.48 -10.00 1.38
C LEU A 139 10.08 -11.23 2.04
N SER A 140 9.59 -12.43 1.75
CA SER A 140 10.16 -13.67 2.32
C SER A 140 11.54 -14.05 1.73
N ALA A 141 11.95 -13.44 0.62
CA ALA A 141 13.23 -13.72 -0.04
C ALA A 141 14.30 -12.63 0.20
N THR A 142 13.93 -11.53 0.86
CA THR A 142 14.78 -10.35 1.06
C THR A 142 15.06 -10.20 2.55
N ASP A 143 16.29 -9.84 2.88
CA ASP A 143 16.64 -9.44 4.24
C ASP A 143 15.85 -8.16 4.61
N PRO A 144 15.06 -8.16 5.70
CA PRO A 144 14.28 -7.01 6.12
C PRO A 144 15.09 -5.71 6.23
N GLU A 145 16.36 -5.80 6.62
CA GLU A 145 17.21 -4.62 6.83
C GLU A 145 17.47 -3.83 5.52
N VAL A 146 17.34 -4.47 4.36
CA VAL A 146 17.46 -3.79 3.05
C VAL A 146 16.44 -2.66 2.90
N TYR A 147 15.24 -2.82 3.43
CA TYR A 147 14.20 -1.78 3.35
C TYR A 147 14.57 -0.54 4.17
N LEU A 148 15.14 -0.75 5.36
CA LEU A 148 15.66 0.34 6.19
C LEU A 148 16.85 1.04 5.53
N VAL A 149 17.81 0.27 5.01
CA VAL A 149 18.98 0.82 4.31
C VAL A 149 18.55 1.66 3.11
N ASN A 150 17.56 1.21 2.34
CA ASN A 150 17.04 1.97 1.21
C ASN A 150 16.40 3.30 1.65
N ALA A 151 15.58 3.31 2.70
CA ALA A 151 15.01 4.55 3.23
C ALA A 151 16.11 5.51 3.74
N GLN A 152 17.12 4.99 4.46
CA GLN A 152 18.26 5.79 4.90
C GLN A 152 19.04 6.40 3.73
N LEU A 153 19.17 5.68 2.62
CA LEU A 153 19.85 6.19 1.43
C LEU A 153 19.12 7.38 0.80
N LEU A 154 17.79 7.44 0.85
CA LEU A 154 17.03 8.60 0.37
C LEU A 154 17.48 9.88 1.10
N TYR A 155 17.39 9.90 2.43
CA TYR A 155 17.78 11.05 3.25
C TYR A 155 19.29 11.31 3.25
N ARG A 156 20.11 10.27 3.02
CA ARG A 156 21.56 10.45 2.92
C ARG A 156 21.95 11.19 1.64
N VAL A 157 21.28 10.89 0.53
CA VAL A 157 21.59 11.46 -0.79
C VAL A 157 20.87 12.79 -1.01
N ASP A 158 19.76 13.04 -0.31
CA ASP A 158 18.97 14.27 -0.40
C ASP A 158 19.82 15.57 -0.42
N PRO A 159 20.81 15.79 0.49
CA PRO A 159 21.62 17.01 0.47
C PRO A 159 22.56 17.15 -0.74
N ASP A 160 22.81 16.05 -1.47
CA ASP A 160 23.67 16.04 -2.66
C ASP A 160 22.88 16.40 -3.94
N ILE A 161 21.54 16.44 -3.88
CA ILE A 161 20.67 16.73 -5.03
C ILE A 161 20.33 18.23 -5.05
N SER A 162 21.03 19.01 -5.88
CA SER A 162 20.92 20.47 -5.88
C SER A 162 19.57 21.06 -6.35
N TYR A 163 18.64 20.24 -6.80
CA TYR A 163 17.39 20.69 -7.41
C TYR A 163 16.15 20.08 -6.76
N ALA A 164 16.29 19.25 -5.74
CA ALA A 164 15.18 18.61 -5.07
C ALA A 164 15.53 18.36 -3.60
N ASP A 165 14.55 18.53 -2.73
CA ASP A 165 14.66 18.34 -1.29
C ASP A 165 13.47 17.51 -0.82
N ILE A 166 13.74 16.49 0.01
CA ILE A 166 12.70 15.79 0.77
C ILE A 166 12.20 16.73 1.88
N VAL A 167 10.88 16.86 1.97
CA VAL A 167 10.21 17.69 2.97
C VAL A 167 9.19 16.85 3.73
N ASP A 168 9.17 17.08 5.05
CA ASP A 168 8.34 16.35 5.99
C ASP A 168 7.18 17.24 6.48
N TYR A 169 5.97 16.68 6.51
CA TYR A 169 4.78 17.35 7.01
C TYR A 169 4.25 16.62 8.25
N GLY A 170 4.30 17.31 9.40
CA GLY A 170 3.96 16.76 10.72
C GLY A 170 5.19 16.35 11.54
N GLU A 171 4.97 15.87 12.75
CA GLU A 171 6.01 15.33 13.63
C GLU A 171 6.09 13.79 13.49
N PRO A 172 7.24 13.24 13.03
CA PRO A 172 7.38 11.83 12.71
C PRO A 172 7.24 10.95 13.95
N GLY A 173 6.47 9.87 13.84
CA GLY A 173 6.17 8.95 14.95
C GLY A 173 5.20 9.50 16.00
N VAL A 174 4.69 10.72 15.82
CA VAL A 174 3.69 11.36 16.69
C VAL A 174 2.41 11.66 15.93
N ASP A 175 2.53 12.39 14.82
CA ASP A 175 1.39 12.83 14.03
C ASP A 175 0.86 11.70 13.15
N ALA A 176 -0.43 11.42 13.29
CA ALA A 176 -1.05 10.29 12.61
C ALA A 176 -1.26 10.55 11.11
N ASP A 177 -1.18 11.80 10.67
CA ASP A 177 -1.20 12.23 9.28
C ASP A 177 0.19 12.63 8.77
N TYR A 178 1.27 12.27 9.48
CA TYR A 178 2.65 12.49 9.01
C TYR A 178 2.87 11.91 7.61
N TYR A 179 3.52 12.68 6.74
CA TYR A 179 3.98 12.21 5.43
C TYR A 179 5.17 13.03 4.94
N SER A 180 5.99 12.40 4.11
CA SER A 180 7.07 13.04 3.37
C SER A 180 6.69 13.24 1.90
N THR A 181 7.28 14.25 1.25
CA THR A 181 7.23 14.43 -0.21
C THR A 181 8.51 15.13 -0.70
N ILE A 182 8.58 15.47 -1.98
CA ILE A 182 9.70 16.23 -2.56
C ILE A 182 9.22 17.59 -3.06
N ILE A 183 9.97 18.63 -2.72
CA ILE A 183 9.95 19.90 -3.43
C ILE A 183 11.11 19.90 -4.42
N TYR A 184 10.84 20.27 -5.66
CA TYR A 184 11.88 20.38 -6.69
C TYR A 184 11.86 21.74 -7.38
N THR A 185 13.05 22.14 -7.81
CA THR A 185 13.33 23.43 -8.45
C THR A 185 13.59 23.20 -9.94
N THR A 186 12.90 23.95 -10.78
CA THR A 186 13.08 23.94 -12.25
C THR A 186 13.09 25.35 -12.81
N VAL A 187 13.46 25.49 -14.09
CA VAL A 187 13.43 26.77 -14.79
C VAL A 187 12.21 26.81 -15.72
N ALA A 188 11.26 27.69 -15.42
CA ALA A 188 10.08 27.94 -16.25
C ALA A 188 10.11 29.40 -16.73
N SER A 189 10.03 29.62 -18.04
CA SER A 189 10.05 30.95 -18.65
C SER A 189 11.26 31.82 -18.24
N GLY A 190 12.42 31.20 -17.99
CA GLY A 190 13.65 31.89 -17.59
C GLY A 190 13.73 32.26 -16.10
N ALA A 191 12.73 31.90 -15.30
CA ALA A 191 12.74 32.06 -13.86
C ALA A 191 12.84 30.70 -13.16
N THR A 192 13.54 30.68 -12.04
CA THR A 192 13.56 29.53 -11.13
C THR A 192 12.22 29.43 -10.41
N VAL A 193 11.56 28.28 -10.50
CA VAL A 193 10.26 27.99 -9.88
C VAL A 193 10.36 26.69 -9.11
N GLN A 194 9.74 26.66 -7.93
CA GLN A 194 9.61 25.46 -7.11
C GLN A 194 8.23 24.84 -7.30
N TYR A 195 8.20 23.51 -7.31
CA TYR A 195 7.01 22.70 -7.37
C TYR A 195 7.09 21.63 -6.29
N GLU A 196 5.96 21.38 -5.63
CA GLU A 196 5.82 20.25 -4.71
C GLU A 196 5.21 19.07 -5.46
N LEU A 197 5.77 17.89 -5.25
CA LEU A 197 5.14 16.66 -5.74
C LEU A 197 3.96 16.28 -4.84
N PRO A 198 2.85 15.78 -5.41
CA PRO A 198 1.86 15.07 -4.63
C PRO A 198 2.52 13.92 -3.85
N ALA A 199 2.17 13.75 -2.58
CA ALA A 199 2.79 12.77 -1.70
C ALA A 199 2.71 11.34 -2.24
N ASP A 200 1.60 10.95 -2.86
CA ASP A 200 1.43 9.63 -3.48
C ASP A 200 2.47 9.37 -4.59
N ILE A 201 2.85 10.40 -5.35
CA ILE A 201 3.90 10.30 -6.36
C ILE A 201 5.27 10.06 -5.72
N TYR A 202 5.57 10.71 -4.60
CA TYR A 202 6.81 10.46 -3.86
C TYR A 202 6.91 8.98 -3.44
N TYR A 203 5.89 8.44 -2.78
CA TYR A 203 5.95 7.05 -2.31
C TYR A 203 6.00 6.02 -3.45
N TRP A 204 5.22 6.22 -4.53
CA TRP A 204 5.13 5.22 -5.61
C TRP A 204 6.23 5.29 -6.68
N TYR A 205 7.01 6.37 -6.74
CA TYR A 205 8.03 6.54 -7.79
C TYR A 205 9.42 6.84 -7.25
N VAL A 206 9.54 7.24 -5.98
CA VAL A 206 10.83 7.48 -5.33
C VAL A 206 11.10 6.43 -4.28
N VAL A 207 10.20 6.27 -3.31
CA VAL A 207 10.37 5.31 -2.21
C VAL A 207 10.26 3.86 -2.67
N HIS A 208 9.17 3.54 -3.39
CA HIS A 208 8.89 2.22 -3.94
C HIS A 208 8.50 2.37 -5.42
N PRO A 209 9.49 2.45 -6.34
CA PRO A 209 9.22 2.54 -7.76
C PRO A 209 8.42 1.33 -8.27
N LYS A 210 7.23 1.59 -8.83
CA LYS A 210 6.37 0.57 -9.46
C LYS A 210 6.99 -0.11 -10.69
#